data_AF-A0A972Q423-F1
#
_entry.id   AF-A0A972Q423-F1
#
_cell.length_a   1.000
_cell.length_b   1.000
_cell.length_c   1.000
_cell.angle_alpha   90.00
_cell.angle_beta   90.00
_cell.angle_gamma   90.00
#
_symmetry.space_group_name_H-M   'P 1'
#
loop_
_entity.id
_entity.type
_entity.pdbx_description
1 polymer ?
#
loop_
_entity_poly.entity_id
_entity_poly.type
_entity_poly.pdbx_seq_one_letter_code
_entity_poly.pdbx_strand_id
1 'polypeptide(L)'
;MFPVSIHEFIMTMAACLFLMGMLCAGTGVFILVSRAFSKDLKVIAQQTTRLAQKGIADDVSGLVGNASALVGALSDLVKTISGVGVFLILAGFLFVCAAYYLVIQVG
;
A
#
# COMPACT_ATOMS: atom_id res chain seq x y z
N MET A 1 25.73 31.93 11.39
CA MET A 1 24.35 31.68 11.85
C MET A 1 23.46 32.35 10.82
N PHE A 2 22.77 31.59 9.96
CA PHE A 2 21.87 32.20 8.98
C PHE A 2 20.72 32.86 9.75
N PRO A 3 20.47 34.16 9.61
CA PRO A 3 19.34 34.83 10.25
C PRO A 3 18.08 34.46 9.46
N VAL A 4 17.67 33.20 9.57
CA VAL A 4 16.41 32.73 8.99
C VAL A 4 15.30 33.29 9.86
N SER A 5 14.43 34.10 9.26
CA SER A 5 13.28 34.63 9.99
C SER A 5 12.32 33.47 10.33
N ILE A 6 11.62 33.55 11.47
CA ILE A 6 10.68 32.48 11.91
C ILE A 6 9.67 32.14 10.81
N HIS A 7 9.23 33.15 10.07
CA HIS A 7 8.36 33.01 8.90
C HIS A 7 8.98 32.14 7.80
N GLU A 8 10.23 32.42 7.40
CA GLU A 8 10.94 31.64 6.37
C GLU A 8 11.18 30.19 6.82
N PHE A 9 11.44 29.98 8.11
CA PHE A 9 11.62 28.65 8.68
C PHE A 9 10.33 27.82 8.59
N ILE A 10 9.18 28.38 9.01
CA ILE A 10 7.91 27.65 8.96
C ILE A 10 7.46 27.40 7.51
N MET A 11 7.66 28.36 6.60
CA MET A 11 7.36 28.17 5.17
C MET A 11 8.19 27.05 4.55
N THR A 12 9.48 26.97 4.88
CA THR A 12 10.36 25.87 4.42
C THR A 12 9.90 24.53 4.99
N MET A 13 9.52 24.49 6.27
CA MET A 13 9.01 23.29 6.92
C MET A 13 7.69 22.82 6.30
N ALA A 14 6.76 23.74 6.03
CA ALA A 14 5.49 23.45 5.38
C ALA A 14 5.69 22.91 3.95
N ALA A 15 6.63 23.47 3.19
CA ALA A 15 6.99 22.96 1.87
C ALA A 15 7.52 21.52 1.92
N CYS A 16 8.43 21.22 2.85
CA CYS A 16 8.93 19.85 3.06
C CYS A 16 7.82 18.88 3.47
N LEU A 17 6.96 19.27 4.40
CA LEU A 17 5.82 18.45 4.85
C LEU A 17 4.83 18.17 3.71
N PHE A 18 4.54 19.17 2.89
CA PHE A 18 3.67 19.02 1.73
C PHE A 18 4.23 18.05 0.70
N LEU A 19 5.51 18.19 0.34
CA LEU A 19 6.20 17.27 -0.58
C LEU A 19 6.19 15.84 -0.02
N MET A 20 6.48 15.68 1.28
CA MET A 20 6.47 14.36 1.90
C MET A 20 5.08 13.73 1.94
N GLY A 21 4.04 14.53 2.21
CA GLY A 21 2.65 14.10 2.12
C GLY A 21 2.27 13.64 0.71
N MET A 22 2.71 14.37 -0.32
CA MET A 22 2.48 14.02 -1.73
C MET A 22 3.18 12.71 -2.11
N LEU A 23 4.43 12.50 -1.70
CA LEU A 23 5.16 11.24 -1.92
C LEU A 23 4.49 10.05 -1.20
N CYS A 24 4.05 10.26 0.03
CA CYS A 24 3.36 9.23 0.83
C CYS A 24 2.02 8.83 0.18
N ALA A 25 1.22 9.81 -0.25
CA ALA A 25 -0.02 9.55 -0.97
C ALA A 25 0.23 8.86 -2.33
N GLY A 26 1.23 9.32 -3.09
CA GLY A 26 1.59 8.76 -4.39
C GLY A 26 2.04 7.29 -4.31
N THR A 27 2.89 6.96 -3.34
CA THR A 27 3.32 5.57 -3.09
C THR A 27 2.17 4.69 -2.63
N GLY A 28 1.29 5.19 -1.76
CA GLY A 28 0.08 4.47 -1.34
C GLY A 28 -0.86 4.15 -2.52
N VAL A 29 -1.08 5.11 -3.44
CA VAL A 29 -1.85 4.90 -4.67
C VAL A 29 -1.17 3.88 -5.58
N PHE A 30 0.15 3.98 -5.76
CA PHE A 30 0.92 3.02 -6.57
C PHE A 30 0.79 1.57 -6.05
N ILE A 31 0.83 1.39 -4.72
CA ILE A 31 0.62 0.09 -4.06
C ILE A 31 -0.82 -0.43 -4.31
N LEU A 32 -1.83 0.46 -4.25
CA LEU A 32 -3.21 0.07 -4.53
C LEU A 32 -3.42 -0.35 -6.00
N VAL A 33 -2.86 0.40 -6.93
CA VAL A 33 -2.99 0.16 -8.37
C VAL A 33 -2.29 -1.14 -8.76
N SER A 34 -1.04 -1.36 -8.32
CA SER A 34 -0.32 -2.62 -8.57
C SER A 34 -1.05 -3.86 -8.02
N ARG A 35 -1.82 -3.70 -6.94
CA ARG A 35 -2.70 -4.76 -6.42
C ARG A 35 -3.91 -5.03 -7.30
N ALA A 36 -4.54 -4.02 -7.89
CA ALA A 36 -5.71 -4.20 -8.74
C ALA A 36 -5.39 -5.19 -9.89
N PHE A 37 -4.18 -5.10 -10.45
CA PHE A 37 -3.68 -6.05 -11.45
C PHE A 37 -3.35 -7.46 -10.90
N SER A 38 -2.97 -7.56 -9.61
CA SER A 38 -2.63 -8.85 -8.97
C SER A 38 -3.86 -9.71 -8.60
N LYS A 39 -5.05 -9.11 -8.46
CA LYS A 39 -6.28 -9.84 -8.11
C LYS A 39 -6.73 -10.79 -9.22
N ASP A 40 -6.60 -10.40 -10.48
CA ASP A 40 -7.06 -11.21 -11.63
C ASP A 40 -6.21 -12.48 -11.82
N LEU A 41 -4.90 -12.37 -11.62
CA LEU A 41 -3.99 -13.52 -11.68
C LEU A 41 -4.27 -14.57 -10.59
N LYS A 42 -4.68 -14.11 -9.40
CA LYS A 42 -5.01 -15.00 -8.28
C LYS A 42 -6.29 -15.80 -8.53
N VAL A 43 -7.28 -15.22 -9.22
CA VAL A 43 -8.54 -15.91 -9.58
C VAL A 43 -8.26 -17.02 -10.61
N ILE A 44 -7.43 -16.75 -11.62
CA ILE A 44 -7.05 -17.72 -12.65
C ILE A 44 -6.22 -18.88 -12.05
N ALA A 45 -5.29 -18.57 -11.15
CA ALA A 45 -4.52 -19.60 -10.43
C ALA A 45 -5.43 -20.47 -9.54
N GLN A 46 -6.36 -19.87 -8.78
CA GLN A 46 -7.28 -20.65 -7.94
C GLN A 46 -8.23 -21.54 -8.74
N GLN A 47 -8.71 -21.08 -9.89
CA GLN A 47 -9.58 -21.88 -10.75
C GLN A 47 -8.82 -23.04 -11.41
N THR A 48 -7.56 -22.82 -11.82
CA THR A 48 -6.70 -23.86 -12.40
C THR A 48 -6.29 -24.93 -11.36
N THR A 49 -5.97 -24.53 -10.13
CA THR A 49 -5.65 -25.50 -9.05
C THR A 49 -6.84 -26.37 -8.67
N ARG A 50 -8.06 -25.81 -8.68
CA ARG A 50 -9.30 -26.59 -8.45
C ARG A 50 -9.61 -27.56 -9.60
N LEU A 51 -9.27 -27.19 -10.84
CA LEU A 51 -9.38 -28.10 -11.99
C LEU A 51 -8.36 -29.25 -11.91
N ALA A 52 -7.12 -28.96 -11.50
CA ALA A 52 -6.08 -29.99 -11.28
C ALA A 52 -6.42 -30.94 -10.11
N GLN A 53 -7.02 -30.42 -9.03
CA GLN A 53 -7.46 -31.21 -7.87
C GLN A 53 -8.55 -32.24 -8.20
N LYS A 54 -9.39 -32.02 -9.22
CA LYS A 54 -10.43 -32.98 -9.61
C LYS A 54 -9.91 -34.17 -10.43
N GLY A 55 -8.67 -34.14 -10.92
CA GLY A 55 -8.09 -35.17 -11.79
C GLY A 55 -6.99 -36.04 -11.17
N ILE A 56 -6.39 -35.65 -10.04
CA ILE A 56 -5.21 -36.33 -9.43
C ILE A 56 -5.39 -36.56 -7.92
N ALA A 57 -6.61 -36.87 -7.49
CA ALA A 57 -6.95 -37.04 -6.09
C ALA A 57 -6.80 -38.51 -5.65
N ASP A 58 -5.56 -38.92 -5.37
CA ASP A 58 -5.30 -39.91 -4.31
C ASP A 58 -3.84 -39.84 -3.80
N ASP A 59 -2.85 -39.54 -4.66
CA ASP A 59 -1.42 -39.47 -4.26
C ASP A 59 -0.87 -38.04 -4.01
N VAL A 60 -1.57 -36.97 -4.41
CA VAL A 60 -1.04 -35.59 -4.39
C VAL A 60 -1.71 -34.70 -3.34
N SER A 61 -2.63 -35.25 -2.53
CA SER A 61 -3.42 -34.52 -1.54
C SER A 61 -2.56 -33.79 -0.48
N GLY A 62 -1.46 -34.40 -0.04
CA GLY A 62 -0.50 -33.79 0.90
C GLY A 62 0.29 -32.61 0.33
N LEU A 63 0.72 -32.72 -0.94
CA LEU A 63 1.45 -31.66 -1.65
C LEU A 63 0.52 -30.49 -2.04
N VAL A 64 -0.71 -30.79 -2.43
CA VAL A 64 -1.72 -29.77 -2.76
C VAL A 64 -2.20 -29.02 -1.51
N GLY A 65 -2.22 -29.66 -0.35
CA GLY A 65 -2.49 -29.02 0.94
C GLY A 65 -1.44 -27.94 1.27
N ASN A 66 -0.16 -28.24 1.03
CA ASN A 66 0.93 -27.29 1.24
C ASN A 66 0.90 -26.12 0.23
N ALA A 67 0.60 -26.41 -1.04
CA ALA A 67 0.38 -25.38 -2.06
C ALA A 67 -0.82 -24.48 -1.71
N SER A 68 -1.92 -25.06 -1.20
CA SER A 68 -3.09 -24.31 -0.75
C SER A 68 -2.78 -23.43 0.46
N ALA A 69 -1.97 -23.92 1.41
CA ALA A 69 -1.49 -23.13 2.54
C ALA A 69 -0.63 -21.94 2.08
N LEU A 70 0.27 -22.15 1.10
CA LEU A 70 1.09 -21.08 0.53
C LEU A 70 0.25 -20.04 -0.21
N VAL A 71 -0.74 -20.46 -1.01
CA VAL A 71 -1.70 -19.55 -1.66
C VAL A 71 -2.53 -18.77 -0.63
N GLY A 72 -2.88 -19.40 0.48
CA GLY A 72 -3.51 -18.76 1.64
C GLY A 72 -2.63 -17.70 2.28
N ALA A 73 -1.38 -18.02 2.62
CA ALA A 73 -0.42 -17.07 3.18
C ALA A 73 -0.15 -15.90 2.20
N LEU A 74 -0.03 -16.17 0.90
CA LEU A 74 0.11 -15.15 -0.14
C LEU A 74 -1.13 -14.25 -0.20
N SER A 75 -2.33 -14.83 -0.03
CA SER A 75 -3.58 -14.08 0.08
C SER A 75 -3.55 -13.08 1.22
N ASP A 76 -3.10 -13.51 2.39
CA ASP A 76 -3.07 -12.69 3.59
C ASP A 76 -1.99 -11.60 3.49
N LEU A 77 -0.82 -11.92 2.93
CA LEU A 77 0.23 -10.94 2.63
C LEU A 77 -0.29 -9.83 1.71
N VAL A 78 -0.99 -10.18 0.61
CA VAL A 78 -1.57 -9.22 -0.33
C VAL A 78 -2.67 -8.37 0.34
N LYS A 79 -3.41 -8.93 1.30
CA LYS A 79 -4.42 -8.18 2.08
C LYS A 79 -3.75 -7.15 2.99
N THR A 80 -2.67 -7.52 3.66
CA THR A 80 -1.87 -6.63 4.52
C THR A 80 -1.21 -5.50 3.73
N ILE A 81 -0.57 -5.80 2.60
CA ILE A 81 0.04 -4.79 1.71
C ILE A 81 -1.01 -3.76 1.27
N SER A 82 -2.24 -4.19 1.01
CA SER A 82 -3.33 -3.27 0.70
C SER A 82 -3.74 -2.39 1.87
N GLY A 83 -3.80 -2.96 3.08
CA GLY A 83 -4.08 -2.18 4.28
C GLY A 83 -3.03 -1.10 4.48
N VAL A 84 -1.76 -1.44 4.28
CA VAL A 84 -0.63 -0.49 4.32
C VAL A 84 -0.76 0.58 3.25
N GLY A 85 -1.14 0.23 2.00
CA GLY A 85 -1.37 1.21 0.93
C GLY A 85 -2.45 2.23 1.26
N VAL A 86 -3.61 1.79 1.77
CA VAL A 86 -4.68 2.71 2.20
C VAL A 86 -4.22 3.59 3.35
N PHE A 87 -3.51 3.01 4.32
CA PHE A 87 -2.96 3.75 5.46
C PHE A 87 -1.97 4.84 5.02
N LEU A 88 -1.09 4.55 4.04
CA LEU A 88 -0.15 5.54 3.48
C LEU A 88 -0.88 6.70 2.79
N ILE A 89 -1.98 6.43 2.07
CA ILE A 89 -2.80 7.49 1.45
C ILE A 89 -3.41 8.40 2.52
N LEU A 90 -4.00 7.81 3.57
CA LEU A 90 -4.60 8.58 4.66
C LEU A 90 -3.56 9.40 5.43
N ALA A 91 -2.39 8.82 5.72
CA ALA A 91 -1.28 9.52 6.35
C ALA A 91 -0.74 10.65 5.48
N GLY A 92 -0.61 10.43 4.16
CA GLY A 92 -0.20 11.46 3.21
C GLY A 92 -1.18 12.64 3.18
N PHE A 93 -2.49 12.37 3.15
CA PHE A 93 -3.53 13.40 3.28
C PHE A 93 -3.40 14.19 4.58
N LEU A 94 -3.16 13.50 5.70
CA LEU A 94 -2.98 14.14 7.00
C LEU A 94 -1.76 15.08 7.01
N PHE A 95 -0.65 14.71 6.38
CA PHE A 95 0.51 15.59 6.23
C PHE A 95 0.25 16.80 5.34
N VAL A 96 -0.51 16.63 4.26
CA VAL A 96 -0.92 17.77 3.40
C VAL A 96 -1.82 18.74 4.17
N CYS A 97 -2.79 18.23 4.93
CA CYS A 97 -3.63 19.05 5.80
C CYS A 97 -2.81 19.78 6.88
N ALA A 98 -1.86 19.10 7.51
CA ALA A 98 -0.97 19.72 8.49
C ALA A 98 -0.10 20.82 7.88
N ALA A 99 0.44 20.60 6.67
CA ALA A 99 1.18 21.61 5.93
C ALA A 99 0.32 22.84 5.62
N TYR A 100 -0.92 22.62 5.15
CA TYR A 100 -1.87 23.71 4.89
C TYR A 100 -2.20 24.51 6.15
N TYR A 101 -2.41 23.83 7.28
CA TYR A 101 -2.65 24.48 8.57
C TYR A 101 -1.48 25.34 9.02
N LEU A 102 -0.23 24.87 8.85
CA LEU A 102 0.95 25.65 9.17
C LEU A 102 1.07 26.93 8.32
N VAL A 103 0.70 26.85 7.03
CA VAL A 103 0.71 28.03 6.15
C VAL A 103 -0.33 29.05 6.60
N ILE A 104 -1.55 28.63 6.95
CA ILE A 104 -2.60 29.53 7.46
C ILE A 104 -2.20 30.18 8.78
N GLN A 105 -1.49 29.47 9.66
CA GLN A 105 -1.09 30.04 10.94
C GLN A 105 -0.04 31.15 10.79
N VAL A 106 0.73 31.12 9.70
CA VAL A 106 1.84 32.04 9.44
C VAL A 106 1.46 33.23 8.54
N GLY A 107 0.52 33.03 7.62
CA GLY A 107 -0.02 34.09 6.74
C GLY A 107 -1.11 34.91 7.40
#